data_AF-A0A258R891-F1
#
_entry.id   AF-A0A258R891-F1
#
_cell.length_a   1.000
_cell.length_b   1.000
_cell.length_c   1.000
_cell.angle_alpha   90.00
_cell.angle_beta   90.00
_cell.angle_gamma   90.00
#
_symmetry.space_group_name_H-M   'P 1'
#
loop_
_entity.id
_entity.type
_entity.pdbx_description
1 polymer ?
#
loop_
_entity_poly.entity_id
_entity_poly.type
_entity_poly.pdbx_seq_one_letter_code
_entity_poly.pdbx_strand_id
1 'polypeptide(L)'
;MKCWVCKRQARGYGHTDNRRGIGTPGRYPIDWVFCSRRCQDAFHALYGNWVRVKDGSKDIREVKVIDPSDVEHAAMRKCLKSFGEVAGEIGFDKPLGQYSEGEALQVIDAIVTCYTDAMVEHHEETKFPPVRGLAPTPDPMANPFADLEDDLPWEEPKGAKP
;
A
#
# COMPACT_ATOMS: atom_id res chain seq x y z
N MET A 1 -8.35 20.46 2.09
CA MET A 1 -8.23 19.88 3.45
C MET A 1 -7.18 18.77 3.41
N LYS A 2 -6.21 18.78 4.34
CA LYS A 2 -5.11 17.80 4.37
C LYS A 2 -5.41 16.70 5.39
N CYS A 3 -5.01 15.46 5.07
CA CYS A 3 -5.11 14.30 5.94
C CYS A 3 -4.37 14.58 7.25
N TRP A 4 -5.03 14.36 8.38
CA TRP A 4 -4.45 14.63 9.68
C TRP A 4 -3.20 13.78 9.95
N VAL A 5 -3.22 12.51 9.51
CA VAL A 5 -2.14 11.52 9.70
C VAL A 5 -0.97 11.76 8.74
N CYS A 6 -1.18 11.62 7.43
CA CYS A 6 -0.08 11.60 6.45
C CYS A 6 0.07 12.90 5.63
N LYS A 7 -0.70 13.95 5.95
CA LYS A 7 -0.69 15.28 5.29
C LYS A 7 -1.05 15.31 3.79
N ARG A 8 -1.33 14.17 3.14
CA ARG A 8 -1.86 14.09 1.75
C ARG A 8 -3.26 14.70 1.64
N GLN A 9 -3.76 14.97 0.44
CA GLN A 9 -5.13 15.45 0.24
C GLN A 9 -6.17 14.48 0.84
N ALA A 10 -7.10 14.99 1.66
CA ALA A 10 -8.17 14.19 2.25
C ALA A 10 -9.20 13.75 1.19
N ARG A 11 -9.80 12.57 1.39
CA ARG A 11 -10.72 11.92 0.42
C ARG A 11 -12.11 11.64 1.02
N GLY A 12 -12.57 12.47 1.95
CA GLY A 12 -13.90 12.36 2.55
C GLY A 12 -14.03 11.45 3.77
N TYR A 13 -12.94 10.84 4.23
CA TYR A 13 -12.91 10.14 5.52
C TYR A 13 -12.80 11.14 6.67
N GLY A 14 -13.52 10.93 7.78
CA GLY A 14 -13.48 11.82 8.93
C GLY A 14 -13.80 11.13 10.25
N HIS A 15 -13.62 11.84 11.35
CA HIS A 15 -13.93 11.33 12.70
C HIS A 15 -15.25 11.88 13.23
N THR A 16 -15.99 11.05 13.96
CA THR A 16 -17.18 11.47 14.73
C THR A 16 -16.97 11.13 16.20
N ASP A 17 -16.90 12.15 17.06
CA ASP A 17 -16.75 11.96 18.49
C ASP A 17 -18.13 11.66 19.12
N ASN A 18 -18.44 10.38 19.26
CA ASN A 18 -19.72 9.92 19.80
C ASN A 18 -19.96 10.30 21.27
N ARG A 19 -18.96 10.81 22.00
CA ARG A 19 -19.13 11.31 23.36
C ARG A 19 -19.87 12.65 23.39
N ARG A 20 -19.93 13.34 22.25
CA ARG A 20 -20.61 14.63 22.09
C ARG A 20 -22.00 14.42 21.48
N GLY A 21 -22.98 15.16 22.00
CA GLY A 21 -24.37 15.08 21.55
C GLY A 21 -24.54 15.46 20.08
N ILE A 22 -25.54 14.86 19.41
CA ILE A 22 -25.90 15.16 18.02
C ILE A 22 -26.22 16.65 17.89
N GLY A 23 -25.68 17.30 16.85
CA GLY A 23 -25.86 18.75 16.61
C GLY A 23 -24.81 19.65 17.29
N THR A 24 -23.95 19.12 18.17
CA THR A 24 -22.82 19.89 18.68
C THR A 24 -21.70 19.98 17.62
N PRO A 25 -21.15 21.17 17.31
CA PRO A 25 -20.07 21.30 16.31
C PRO A 25 -18.85 20.45 16.66
N GLY A 26 -18.60 20.25 17.95
CA GLY A 26 -17.53 19.41 18.44
C GLY A 26 -17.67 17.92 18.09
N ARG A 27 -18.88 17.43 17.76
CA ARG A 27 -19.11 16.03 17.39
C ARG A 27 -18.47 15.68 16.06
N TYR A 28 -18.37 16.65 15.15
CA TYR A 28 -17.80 16.49 13.82
C TYR A 28 -16.63 17.47 13.62
N PRO A 29 -15.45 17.20 14.24
CA PRO A 29 -14.30 18.08 14.06
C PRO A 29 -13.92 18.16 12.59
N ILE A 30 -13.99 19.37 12.02
CA ILE A 30 -13.73 19.62 10.60
C ILE A 30 -12.28 19.26 10.24
N ASP A 31 -11.34 19.42 11.18
CA ASP A 31 -9.91 19.17 10.96
C ASP A 31 -9.52 17.69 10.96
N TRP A 32 -10.39 16.80 11.46
CA TRP A 32 -10.10 15.37 11.57
C TRP A 32 -10.57 14.63 10.35
N VAL A 33 -9.89 14.89 9.24
CA VAL A 33 -10.13 14.29 7.94
C VAL A 33 -8.94 13.43 7.48
N PHE A 34 -9.22 12.41 6.68
CA PHE A 34 -8.22 11.41 6.27
C PHE A 34 -8.24 11.14 4.76
N CYS A 35 -7.11 10.69 4.22
CA CYS A 35 -6.98 10.32 2.81
C CYS A 35 -7.43 8.88 2.51
N SER A 36 -7.51 8.02 3.52
CA SER A 36 -7.84 6.60 3.38
C SER A 36 -8.39 6.03 4.69
N ARG A 37 -9.03 4.85 4.60
CA ARG A 37 -9.51 4.11 5.76
C ARG A 37 -8.38 3.72 6.72
N ARG A 38 -7.21 3.33 6.20
CA ARG A 38 -5.99 3.06 7.00
C ARG A 38 -5.59 4.25 7.89
N CYS A 39 -5.54 5.46 7.33
CA CYS A 39 -5.24 6.67 8.11
C CYS A 39 -6.33 6.99 9.16
N GLN A 40 -7.59 6.73 8.84
CA GLN A 40 -8.69 6.91 9.78
C GLN A 40 -8.62 5.91 10.94
N ASP A 41 -8.35 4.64 10.67
CA ASP A 41 -8.26 3.58 11.68
C ASP A 41 -7.04 3.78 12.59
N ALA A 42 -5.88 4.19 12.04
CA ALA A 42 -4.71 4.56 12.82
C ALA A 42 -5.02 5.74 13.79
N PHE A 43 -5.75 6.75 13.31
CA PHE A 43 -6.21 7.85 14.16
C PHE A 43 -7.17 7.35 15.26
N HIS A 44 -8.13 6.49 14.93
CA HIS A 44 -9.07 5.93 15.92
C HIS A 44 -8.38 5.09 16.99
N ALA A 45 -7.34 4.33 16.63
CA ALA A 45 -6.55 3.57 17.58
C ALA A 45 -5.80 4.49 18.56
N LEU A 46 -5.14 5.54 18.05
CA LEU A 46 -4.47 6.56 18.88
C LEU A 46 -5.45 7.32 19.77
N TYR A 47 -6.56 7.74 19.19
CA TYR A 47 -7.61 8.47 19.89
C TYR A 47 -8.24 7.62 20.99
N GLY A 48 -8.54 6.34 20.71
CA GLY A 48 -9.05 5.39 21.71
C GLY A 48 -8.08 5.19 22.87
N ASN A 49 -6.79 5.07 22.60
CA ASN A 49 -5.76 5.02 23.64
C ASN A 49 -5.72 6.30 24.47
N TRP A 50 -5.76 7.47 23.84
CA TRP A 50 -5.80 8.75 24.55
C TRP A 50 -7.03 8.89 25.44
N VAL A 51 -8.21 8.46 24.98
CA VAL A 51 -9.43 8.43 25.80
C VAL A 51 -9.25 7.52 27.02
N ARG A 52 -8.70 6.31 26.83
CA ARG A 52 -8.43 5.37 27.94
C ARG A 52 -7.48 5.95 28.99
N VAL A 53 -6.42 6.64 28.55
CA VAL A 53 -5.49 7.33 29.46
C VAL A 53 -6.21 8.44 30.22
N LYS A 54 -7.02 9.24 29.54
CA LYS A 54 -7.81 10.30 30.16
C LYS A 54 -8.79 9.76 31.21
N ASP A 55 -9.35 8.58 30.97
CA ASP A 55 -10.26 7.88 31.88
C ASP A 55 -9.52 7.07 32.98
N GLY A 56 -8.19 7.21 33.08
CA GLY A 56 -7.37 6.64 34.16
C GLY A 56 -6.84 5.23 33.92
N SER A 57 -7.04 4.65 32.74
CA SER A 57 -6.48 3.34 32.38
C SER A 57 -4.99 3.43 32.05
N LYS A 58 -4.18 2.52 32.61
CA LYS A 58 -2.73 2.43 32.39
C LYS A 58 -2.33 1.45 31.29
N ASP A 59 -3.28 0.73 30.70
CA ASP A 59 -3.01 -0.24 29.64
C ASP A 59 -3.12 0.44 28.26
N ILE A 60 -1.98 0.98 27.81
CA ILE A 60 -1.84 1.66 26.52
C ILE A 60 -1.18 0.69 25.55
N ARG A 61 -1.87 0.35 24.46
CA ARG A 61 -1.25 -0.43 23.37
C ARG A 61 -0.41 0.49 22.50
N GLU A 62 0.82 0.12 22.18
CA GLU A 62 1.59 0.85 21.17
C GLU A 62 0.85 0.83 19.83
N VAL A 63 0.56 2.01 19.28
CA VAL A 63 -0.08 2.15 17.97
C VAL A 63 0.93 2.81 17.03
N LYS A 64 1.41 2.05 16.04
CA LYS A 64 2.25 2.59 14.98
C LYS A 64 1.37 3.41 14.03
N VAL A 65 1.73 4.68 13.87
CA VAL A 65 1.01 5.67 13.04
C VAL A 65 1.03 5.29 11.54
N ILE A 66 2.05 4.53 11.15
CA ILE A 66 2.17 3.90 9.83
C ILE A 66 1.98 2.41 10.08
N ASP A 67 0.78 1.93 9.80
CA ASP A 67 0.43 0.51 9.79
C ASP A 67 0.65 0.00 8.36
N PRO A 68 1.80 -0.65 8.05
CA PRO A 68 2.06 -1.18 6.71
C PRO A 68 0.99 -2.22 6.36
N SER A 69 0.53 -2.28 5.12
CA SER A 69 -0.39 -3.35 4.73
C SER A 69 0.32 -4.70 4.82
N ASP A 70 -0.44 -5.79 4.90
CA ASP A 70 0.14 -7.14 4.92
C ASP A 70 1.07 -7.39 3.73
N VAL A 71 0.76 -6.80 2.57
CA VAL A 71 1.58 -6.83 1.35
C VAL A 71 2.88 -6.05 1.54
N GLU A 72 2.80 -4.84 2.09
CA GLU A 72 3.99 -4.02 2.37
C GLU A 72 4.88 -4.74 3.40
N HIS A 73 4.30 -5.40 4.40
CA HIS A 73 5.02 -6.22 5.36
C HIS A 73 5.69 -7.45 4.72
N ALA A 74 5.02 -8.12 3.80
CA ALA A 74 5.58 -9.24 3.05
C ALA A 74 6.75 -8.79 2.16
N ALA A 75 6.61 -7.65 1.47
CA ALA A 75 7.67 -7.04 0.67
C ALA A 75 8.88 -6.65 1.54
N MET A 76 8.65 -6.02 2.70
CA MET A 76 9.73 -5.72 3.66
C MET A 76 10.47 -6.98 4.13
N ARG A 77 9.77 -8.10 4.35
CA ARG A 77 10.42 -9.37 4.72
C ARG A 77 11.25 -9.94 3.57
N LYS A 78 10.79 -9.84 2.32
CA LYS A 78 11.56 -10.24 1.12
C LYS A 78 12.87 -9.44 1.01
N CYS A 79 12.84 -8.14 1.33
CA CYS A 79 14.01 -7.25 1.28
C CYS A 79 15.15 -7.65 2.24
N LEU A 80 14.87 -8.41 3.31
CA LEU A 80 15.90 -8.83 4.27
C LEU A 80 17.00 -9.68 3.61
N LYS A 81 16.65 -10.43 2.55
CA LYS A 81 17.61 -11.23 1.80
C LYS A 81 18.59 -10.34 1.01
N SER A 82 18.06 -9.45 0.17
CA SER A 82 18.87 -8.52 -0.63
C SER A 82 19.70 -7.58 0.24
N PHE A 83 19.16 -7.16 1.39
CA PHE A 83 19.93 -6.43 2.39
C PHE A 83 21.13 -7.23 2.90
N GLY A 84 20.94 -8.51 3.26
CA GLY A 84 22.00 -9.38 3.75
C GLY A 84 23.09 -9.65 2.70
N GLU A 85 22.71 -9.75 1.44
CA GLU A 85 23.65 -9.93 0.31
C GLU A 85 24.55 -8.71 0.14
N VAL A 86 23.96 -7.50 0.04
CA VAL A 86 24.73 -6.26 -0.11
C VAL A 86 25.54 -5.93 1.14
N ALA A 87 24.98 -6.13 2.33
CA ALA A 87 25.72 -5.93 3.58
C ALA A 87 26.85 -6.96 3.75
N GLY A 88 26.70 -8.17 3.19
CA GLY A 88 27.76 -9.16 3.13
C GLY A 88 28.90 -8.76 2.21
N GLU A 89 28.60 -8.12 1.06
CA GLU A 89 29.60 -7.59 0.13
C GLU A 89 30.37 -6.39 0.70
N ILE A 90 29.67 -5.50 1.42
CA ILE A 90 30.28 -4.33 2.08
C ILE A 90 31.07 -4.75 3.34
N GLY A 91 30.63 -5.82 4.01
CA GLY A 91 31.20 -6.31 5.26
C GLY A 91 30.44 -5.77 6.48
N PHE A 92 29.87 -6.67 7.27
CA PHE A 92 29.14 -6.36 8.51
C PHE A 92 30.03 -5.80 9.64
N ASP A 93 31.35 -5.84 9.46
CA ASP A 93 32.33 -5.38 10.46
C ASP A 93 32.34 -3.85 10.59
N LYS A 94 31.82 -3.16 9.58
CA LYS A 94 31.70 -1.71 9.56
C LYS A 94 30.32 -1.32 10.12
N PRO A 95 30.23 -0.46 11.15
CA PRO A 95 28.93 0.03 11.60
C PRO A 95 28.30 0.92 10.51
N LEU A 96 26.98 0.87 10.37
CA LEU A 96 26.22 1.68 9.40
C LEU A 96 26.56 3.19 9.45
N GLY A 97 26.95 3.71 10.62
CA GLY A 97 27.35 5.11 10.78
C GLY A 97 28.70 5.48 10.16
N GLN A 98 29.50 4.50 9.71
CA GLN A 98 30.78 4.73 9.03
C GLN A 98 30.70 4.48 7.51
N TYR A 99 29.52 4.11 7.00
CA TYR A 99 29.34 3.85 5.58
C TYR A 99 29.64 5.12 4.78
N SER A 100 30.37 4.97 3.68
CA SER A 100 30.49 6.01 2.68
C SER A 100 29.12 6.22 2.02
N GLU A 101 28.93 7.38 1.41
CA GLU A 101 27.68 7.67 0.68
C GLU A 101 27.37 6.61 -0.38
N GLY A 102 28.38 6.12 -1.09
CA GLY A 102 28.21 5.06 -2.09
C GLY A 102 27.75 3.72 -1.49
N GLU A 103 28.34 3.30 -0.38
CA GLU A 103 27.95 2.08 0.34
C GLU A 103 26.51 2.19 0.88
N ALA A 104 26.14 3.36 1.42
CA ALA A 104 24.80 3.62 1.90
C ALA A 104 23.76 3.62 0.77
N LEU A 105 24.08 4.28 -0.36
CA LEU A 105 23.22 4.30 -1.54
C LEU A 105 23.04 2.89 -2.12
N GLN A 106 24.09 2.07 -2.14
CA GLN A 106 23.99 0.68 -2.60
C GLN A 106 23.01 -0.15 -1.77
N VAL A 107 23.04 -0.01 -0.44
CA VAL A 107 22.08 -0.69 0.45
C VAL A 107 20.65 -0.18 0.23
N ILE A 108 20.47 1.14 0.11
CA ILE A 108 19.15 1.74 -0.12
C ILE A 108 18.59 1.27 -1.47
N ASP A 109 19.40 1.29 -2.52
CA ASP A 109 18.99 0.91 -3.87
C ASP A 109 18.55 -0.56 -3.93
N ALA A 110 19.30 -1.45 -3.29
CA ALA A 110 18.94 -2.87 -3.21
C ALA A 110 17.64 -3.12 -2.45
N ILE A 111 17.41 -2.42 -1.34
CA ILE A 111 16.16 -2.52 -0.58
C ILE A 111 14.99 -1.98 -1.39
N VAL A 112 15.12 -0.79 -1.97
CA VAL A 112 14.03 -0.13 -2.71
C VAL A 112 13.67 -0.94 -3.95
N THR A 113 14.67 -1.42 -4.70
CA THR A 113 14.47 -2.28 -5.88
C THR A 113 13.75 -3.57 -5.51
N CYS A 114 14.23 -4.30 -4.50
CA CYS A 114 13.58 -5.53 -4.05
C CYS A 114 12.15 -5.28 -3.56
N TYR A 115 11.92 -4.17 -2.86
CA TYR A 115 10.60 -3.78 -2.39
C TYR A 115 9.65 -3.49 -3.55
N THR A 116 10.09 -2.73 -4.55
CA THR A 116 9.27 -2.42 -5.73
C THR A 116 8.97 -3.67 -6.53
N ASP A 117 9.94 -4.55 -6.73
CA ASP A 117 9.75 -5.80 -7.47
C ASP A 117 8.74 -6.71 -6.76
N ALA A 118 8.85 -6.85 -5.43
CA ALA A 118 7.89 -7.62 -4.64
C ALA A 118 6.46 -7.05 -4.69
N MET A 119 6.33 -5.72 -4.78
CA MET A 119 5.04 -5.06 -4.92
C MET A 119 4.45 -5.22 -6.32
N VAL A 120 5.29 -5.22 -7.37
CA VAL A 120 4.88 -5.49 -8.77
C VAL A 120 4.42 -6.93 -8.92
N GLU A 121 5.20 -7.90 -8.43
CA GLU A 121 4.85 -9.33 -8.44
C GLU A 121 3.48 -9.56 -7.79
N HIS A 122 3.26 -9.00 -6.58
CA HIS A 122 1.96 -9.10 -5.93
C HIS A 122 0.85 -8.41 -6.74
N HIS A 123 1.13 -7.28 -7.38
CA HIS A 123 0.14 -6.61 -8.22
C HIS A 123 -0.24 -7.44 -9.45
N GLU A 124 0.73 -8.08 -10.09
CA GLU A 124 0.50 -8.99 -11.22
C GLU A 124 -0.31 -10.23 -10.79
N GLU A 125 0.03 -10.84 -9.66
CA GLU A 125 -0.71 -11.98 -9.08
C GLU A 125 -2.16 -11.63 -8.73
N THR A 126 -2.41 -10.40 -8.29
CA THR A 126 -3.75 -9.95 -7.83
C THR A 126 -4.53 -9.15 -8.87
N LYS A 127 -3.97 -8.95 -10.07
CA LYS A 127 -4.58 -8.19 -11.18
C LYS A 127 -5.95 -8.74 -11.59
N PHE A 128 -6.14 -10.05 -11.48
CA PHE A 128 -7.40 -10.73 -11.80
C PHE A 128 -7.95 -11.45 -10.55
N PRO A 129 -8.82 -10.81 -9.76
CA PRO A 129 -9.37 -11.45 -8.57
C PRO A 129 -10.12 -12.73 -8.97
N PRO A 130 -9.83 -13.89 -8.33
CA PRO A 130 -10.43 -15.16 -8.72
C PRO A 130 -11.95 -15.12 -8.46
N VAL A 131 -12.73 -15.14 -9.55
CA VAL A 131 -14.19 -15.22 -9.46
C VAL A 131 -14.58 -16.68 -9.25
N ARG A 132 -15.20 -16.99 -8.12
CA ARG A 132 -15.61 -18.35 -7.76
C ARG A 132 -16.50 -18.96 -8.86
N GLY A 133 -16.04 -20.05 -9.46
CA GLY A 133 -16.77 -20.78 -10.51
C GLY A 133 -16.40 -20.41 -11.94
N LEU A 134 -15.48 -19.47 -12.15
CA LEU A 134 -14.90 -19.16 -13.45
C LEU A 134 -13.42 -19.56 -13.48
N ALA A 135 -12.95 -20.01 -14.64
CA ALA A 135 -11.52 -20.21 -14.88
C ALA A 135 -10.79 -18.86 -14.74
N PRO A 136 -9.53 -18.84 -14.26
CA PRO A 136 -8.73 -17.62 -14.21
C PRO A 136 -8.70 -16.98 -15.59
N THR A 137 -9.13 -15.72 -15.67
CA THR A 137 -9.16 -14.97 -16.92
C THR A 137 -7.72 -14.77 -17.41
N PRO A 138 -7.35 -15.22 -18.62
CA PRO A 138 -6.05 -14.91 -19.21
C PRO A 138 -5.86 -13.40 -19.28
N ASP A 139 -4.63 -12.90 -19.12
CA ASP A 139 -4.38 -11.46 -19.21
C ASP A 139 -4.79 -10.95 -20.60
N PRO A 140 -5.80 -10.08 -20.72
CA PRO A 140 -6.25 -9.56 -22.01
C PRO A 140 -5.16 -8.72 -22.70
N MET A 141 -4.13 -8.28 -21.96
CA MET A 141 -2.96 -7.59 -22.53
C MET A 141 -1.83 -8.53 -22.95
N ALA A 142 -1.93 -9.84 -22.69
CA ALA A 142 -0.93 -10.80 -23.18
C ALA A 142 -0.95 -10.89 -24.72
N ASN A 143 -2.13 -10.71 -25.33
CA ASN A 143 -2.31 -10.57 -26.77
C ASN A 143 -3.37 -9.49 -27.05
N PRO A 144 -3.00 -8.19 -27.02
CA PRO A 144 -3.94 -7.07 -27.11
C PRO A 144 -4.60 -6.88 -28.49
N PHE A 145 -4.33 -7.79 -29.43
CA PHE A 145 -4.85 -7.78 -30.80
C PHE A 145 -5.37 -9.15 -31.25
N ALA A 146 -5.48 -10.15 -30.36
CA ALA A 146 -5.95 -11.49 -30.74
C ALA A 146 -7.42 -11.49 -31.21
N ASP A 147 -8.17 -10.48 -30.80
CA ASP A 147 -9.55 -10.17 -31.14
C ASP A 147 -9.67 -9.24 -32.37
N LEU A 148 -8.56 -8.73 -32.91
CA LEU A 148 -8.56 -7.83 -34.07
C LEU A 148 -8.43 -8.53 -35.43
N GLU A 149 -8.21 -9.86 -35.46
CA GLU A 149 -8.01 -10.63 -36.71
C GLU A 149 -9.24 -10.60 -37.64
N ASP A 150 -10.44 -10.31 -37.13
CA ASP A 150 -11.69 -10.24 -37.91
C ASP A 150 -12.24 -8.81 -38.10
N ASP A 151 -11.57 -7.78 -37.56
CA ASP A 151 -12.08 -6.39 -37.49
C ASP A 151 -11.25 -5.40 -38.34
N LEU A 152 -10.52 -5.88 -39.36
CA LEU A 152 -9.84 -5.02 -40.34
C LEU A 152 -10.80 -4.66 -41.48
N PRO A 153 -11.31 -3.41 -41.58
CA PRO A 153 -12.36 -3.04 -42.54
C PRO A 153 -11.92 -3.05 -44.02
N TRP A 154 -10.69 -3.43 -44.32
CA TRP A 154 -10.12 -3.52 -45.66
C TRP A 154 -9.70 -4.96 -46.05
N GLU A 155 -9.93 -5.96 -45.20
CA GLU A 155 -9.75 -7.37 -45.59
C GLU A 155 -11.07 -7.96 -46.07
N GLU A 156 -11.07 -8.60 -47.25
CA GLU A 156 -12.25 -9.33 -47.72
C GLU A 156 -12.48 -10.57 -46.84
N PRO A 157 -13.73 -10.84 -46.39
CA PRO A 157 -13.99 -11.97 -45.52
C PRO A 157 -13.57 -13.27 -46.21
N LYS A 158 -12.62 -13.99 -45.59
CA LYS A 158 -12.17 -15.32 -46.03
C LYS A 158 -13.33 -16.32 -45.93
N GLY A 159 -14.17 -16.38 -46.95
CA GLY A 159 -15.27 -17.35 -46.96
C GLY A 159 -16.45 -17.05 -47.89
N ALA A 160 -16.44 -15.98 -48.68
CA ALA A 160 -17.45 -15.78 -49.70
C ALA A 160 -17.22 -16.77 -50.87
N LYS A 161 -17.86 -17.95 -50.80
CA LYS A 161 -17.99 -18.83 -51.96
C LYS A 161 -18.97 -18.21 -52.96
N PRO A 162 -18.72 -18.36 -54.28
CA PRO A 162 -19.60 -17.85 -55.34
C PRO A 162 -20.96 -18.57 -55.37
#